data_AF-A0A8J9Z9C9-F1
#
_entry.id   AF-A0A8J9Z9C9-F1
#
_cell.length_a   1.000
_cell.length_b   1.000
_cell.length_c   1.000
_cell.angle_alpha   90.00
_cell.angle_beta   90.00
_cell.angle_gamma   90.00
#
_symmetry.space_group_name_H-M   'P 1'
#
loop_
_entity.id
_entity.type
_entity.pdbx_description
1 polymer ?
#
loop_
_entity_poly.entity_id
_entity_poly.type
_entity_poly.pdbx_seq_one_letter_code
_entity_poly.pdbx_strand_id
1 'polypeptide(L)'
;MKKFYTSMGMPAAAMEGQKEQWANLKVEVTENGTMWKYCNAPWGDSTLTFHVEQGTFTSVGRSGERTGEFKMEGSAVTTELSFGGDKKIQTTNKITGGNMTNVQTFGEVSVESEFQKCD
;
A
#
# COMPACT_ATOMS: atom_id res chain seq x y z
N MET A 1 0.59 7.38 -12.38
CA MET A 1 1.78 6.66 -11.89
C MET A 1 3.12 7.36 -12.19
N LYS A 2 3.53 7.60 -13.46
CA LYS A 2 4.83 8.27 -13.77
C LYS A 2 5.07 9.62 -13.07
N LYS A 3 4.06 10.51 -13.08
CA LYS A 3 4.15 11.83 -12.40
C LYS A 3 4.35 11.72 -10.89
N PHE A 4 3.71 10.75 -10.24
CA PHE A 4 3.82 10.49 -8.80
C PHE A 4 5.22 10.03 -8.39
N TYR A 5 5.77 9.04 -9.09
CA TYR A 5 7.14 8.60 -8.82
C TYR A 5 8.18 9.68 -9.14
N THR A 6 7.91 10.53 -10.13
CA THR A 6 8.75 11.68 -10.46
C THR A 6 8.73 12.74 -9.34
N SER A 7 7.56 13.04 -8.73
CA SER A 7 7.48 13.99 -7.61
C SER A 7 8.20 13.49 -6.35
N MET A 8 8.28 12.16 -6.17
CA MET A 8 9.11 11.55 -5.14
C MET A 8 10.61 11.54 -5.46
N GLY A 9 11.02 12.02 -6.64
CA GLY A 9 12.41 12.04 -7.08
C GLY A 9 12.97 10.65 -7.42
N MET A 10 12.11 9.69 -7.79
CA MET A 10 12.58 8.36 -8.19
C MET A 10 13.20 8.40 -9.60
N PRO A 11 14.35 7.74 -9.81
CA PRO A 11 14.95 7.62 -11.14
C PRO A 11 14.03 6.92 -12.15
N ALA A 12 14.06 7.34 -13.42
CA ALA A 12 13.20 6.76 -14.46
C ALA A 12 13.35 5.24 -14.62
N ALA A 13 14.57 4.72 -14.51
CA ALA A 13 14.83 3.28 -14.55
C ALA A 13 14.15 2.51 -13.42
N ALA A 14 13.99 3.11 -12.23
CA ALA A 14 13.28 2.50 -11.11
C ALA A 14 11.75 2.54 -11.29
N MET A 15 11.22 3.49 -12.08
CA MET A 15 9.79 3.63 -12.34
C MET A 15 9.23 2.55 -13.28
N GLU A 16 9.99 2.19 -14.33
CA GLU A 16 9.52 1.20 -15.31
C GLU A 16 9.37 -0.19 -14.68
N GLY A 17 10.32 -0.60 -13.83
CA GLY A 17 10.20 -1.84 -13.06
C GLY A 17 9.01 -1.83 -12.09
N GLN A 18 8.73 -0.70 -11.44
CA GLN A 18 7.58 -0.58 -10.53
C GLN A 18 6.24 -0.74 -11.26
N LYS A 19 6.07 -0.20 -12.47
CA LYS A 19 4.77 -0.24 -13.16
C LYS A 19 4.28 -1.67 -13.44
N GLU A 20 5.17 -2.54 -13.92
CA GLU A 20 4.85 -3.94 -14.20
C GLU A 20 4.61 -4.74 -12.92
N GLN A 21 5.32 -4.40 -11.85
CA GLN A 21 5.16 -4.98 -10.53
C GLN A 21 3.79 -4.66 -9.91
N TRP A 22 3.33 -3.41 -10.03
CA TRP A 22 2.02 -2.98 -9.52
C TRP A 22 0.86 -3.57 -10.31
N ALA A 23 1.03 -3.79 -11.61
CA ALA A 23 -0.03 -4.35 -12.48
C ALA A 23 -0.38 -5.81 -12.14
N ASN A 24 0.58 -6.57 -11.60
CA ASN A 24 0.39 -7.98 -11.25
C ASN A 24 0.09 -8.21 -9.76
N LEU A 25 0.11 -7.15 -8.96
CA LEU A 25 -0.15 -7.22 -7.53
C LEU A 25 -1.62 -7.59 -7.30
N LYS A 26 -1.83 -8.62 -6.48
CA LYS A 26 -3.17 -9.00 -6.00
C LYS A 26 -3.24 -8.79 -4.49
N VAL A 27 -4.45 -8.76 -3.96
CA VAL A 27 -4.67 -8.60 -2.52
C VAL A 27 -5.63 -9.64 -1.97
N GLU A 28 -5.31 -10.17 -0.81
CA GLU A 28 -6.21 -10.98 -0.01
C GLU A 28 -6.57 -10.18 1.23
N VAL A 29 -7.86 -10.02 1.50
CA VAL A 29 -8.36 -9.33 2.68
C VAL A 29 -8.98 -10.36 3.59
N THR A 30 -8.45 -10.47 4.80
CA THR A 30 -8.83 -11.43 5.83
C THR A 30 -9.23 -10.70 7.11
N GLU A 31 -9.69 -11.46 8.10
CA GLU A 31 -10.04 -10.95 9.44
C GLU A 31 -10.94 -9.71 9.42
N ASN A 32 -12.05 -9.76 8.66
CA ASN A 32 -13.02 -8.66 8.57
C ASN A 32 -12.42 -7.31 8.13
N GLY A 33 -11.33 -7.33 7.36
CA GLY A 33 -10.70 -6.11 6.85
C GLY A 33 -9.57 -5.57 7.71
N THR A 34 -9.17 -6.25 8.79
CA THR A 34 -8.05 -5.85 9.64
C THR A 34 -6.74 -6.53 9.27
N MET A 35 -6.71 -7.46 8.32
CA MET A 35 -5.46 -8.06 7.84
C MET A 35 -5.48 -8.26 6.33
N TRP A 36 -4.49 -7.70 5.63
CA TRP A 36 -4.39 -7.80 4.17
C TRP A 36 -3.04 -8.37 3.76
N LYS A 37 -3.05 -9.19 2.72
CA LYS A 37 -1.85 -9.80 2.16
C LYS A 37 -1.72 -9.39 0.70
N TYR A 38 -0.55 -8.90 0.31
CA TYR A 38 -0.23 -8.75 -1.10
C TYR A 38 0.27 -10.07 -1.67
N CYS A 39 -0.44 -10.61 -2.66
CA CYS A 39 -0.04 -11.80 -3.41
C CYS A 39 0.65 -11.40 -4.73
N ASN A 40 1.48 -12.30 -5.26
CA ASN A 40 2.29 -12.07 -6.47
C ASN A 40 3.17 -10.82 -6.37
N ALA A 41 3.50 -10.44 -5.14
CA ALA A 41 4.35 -9.31 -4.88
C ALA A 41 5.79 -9.63 -5.36
N PRO A 42 6.39 -8.78 -6.20
CA PRO A 42 7.74 -9.01 -6.74
C PRO A 42 8.82 -8.86 -5.67
N TRP A 43 8.48 -8.24 -4.54
CA TRP A 43 9.29 -8.20 -3.33
C TRP A 43 9.04 -9.40 -2.39
N GLY A 44 8.28 -10.41 -2.82
CA GLY A 44 7.77 -11.49 -1.99
C GLY A 44 6.47 -11.08 -1.28
N ASP A 45 5.67 -12.08 -0.89
CA ASP A 45 4.42 -11.84 -0.17
C ASP A 45 4.68 -10.96 1.07
N SER A 46 3.85 -9.93 1.22
CA SER A 46 3.87 -9.03 2.38
C SER A 46 2.51 -9.07 3.04
N THR A 47 2.48 -9.29 4.36
CA THR A 47 1.26 -9.24 5.17
C THR A 47 1.24 -7.93 5.94
N LEU A 48 0.12 -7.22 5.88
CA LEU A 48 -0.18 -6.05 6.67
C LEU A 48 -1.29 -6.41 7.65
N THR A 49 -1.06 -6.18 8.94
CA THR A 49 -2.00 -6.42 10.02
C THR A 49 -2.30 -5.11 10.72
N PHE A 50 -3.58 -4.75 10.83
CA PHE A 50 -4.08 -3.54 11.43
C PHE A 50 -4.64 -3.83 12.82
N HIS A 51 -4.06 -3.22 13.85
CA HIS A 51 -4.49 -3.32 15.23
C HIS A 51 -5.46 -2.18 15.55
N VAL A 52 -6.74 -2.41 15.30
CA VAL A 52 -7.82 -1.40 15.34
C VAL A 52 -7.89 -0.64 16.66
N GLU A 53 -7.87 -1.34 17.78
CA GLU A 53 -7.97 -0.72 19.11
C GLU A 53 -6.75 0.16 19.44
N GLN A 54 -5.61 -0.10 18.81
CA GLN A 54 -4.35 0.61 19.03
C GLN A 54 -4.13 1.74 18.02
N GLY A 55 -4.86 1.76 16.90
CA GLY A 55 -4.62 2.71 15.80
C GLY A 55 -3.29 2.50 15.08
N THR A 56 -2.70 1.31 15.20
CA THR A 56 -1.37 0.98 14.65
C THR A 56 -1.42 -0.21 13.71
N PHE A 57 -0.57 -0.21 12.68
CA PHE A 57 -0.41 -1.36 11.81
C PHE A 57 1.01 -1.93 11.90
N THR A 58 1.12 -3.22 11.61
CA THR A 58 2.37 -3.93 11.41
C THR A 58 2.40 -4.44 9.97
N SER A 59 3.52 -4.31 9.29
CA SER A 59 3.77 -4.89 7.97
C SER A 59 4.96 -5.82 8.06
N VAL A 60 4.76 -7.09 7.72
CA VAL A 60 5.82 -8.09 7.64
C VAL A 60 6.01 -8.44 6.17
N GLY A 61 7.22 -8.21 5.66
CA GLY A 61 7.60 -8.60 4.31
C GLY A 61 9.10 -8.87 4.20
N ARG A 62 9.60 -9.09 2.98
CA ARG A 62 11.02 -9.42 2.73
C ARG A 62 12.03 -8.41 3.27
N SER A 63 11.61 -7.17 3.48
CA SER A 63 12.45 -6.08 4.00
C SER A 63 12.37 -5.91 5.52
N GLY A 64 11.80 -6.89 6.23
CA GLY A 64 11.64 -6.89 7.67
C GLY A 64 10.26 -6.42 8.12
N GLU A 65 10.09 -6.35 9.44
CA GLU A 65 8.89 -5.82 10.07
C GLU A 65 8.93 -4.29 10.09
N ARG A 66 7.81 -3.66 9.76
CA ARG A 66 7.59 -2.22 9.87
C ARG A 66 6.33 -1.96 10.68
N THR A 67 6.33 -0.93 11.50
CA THR A 67 5.15 -0.47 12.23
C THR A 67 4.81 0.97 11.86
N GLY A 68 3.55 1.34 11.98
CA GLY A 68 3.11 2.73 11.80
C GLY A 68 1.72 2.96 12.34
N GLU A 69 1.23 4.19 12.18
CA GLU A 69 -0.11 4.59 12.56
C GLU A 69 -1.08 4.49 11.38
N PHE A 70 -2.35 4.24 11.67
CA PHE A 70 -3.41 4.29 10.67
C PHE A 70 -4.69 4.93 11.20
N LYS A 71 -5.53 5.36 10.28
CA LYS A 71 -6.89 5.83 10.54
C LYS A 71 -7.88 5.00 9.75
N MET A 72 -9.00 4.66 10.35
CA MET A 72 -10.11 3.97 9.70
C MET A 72 -11.34 4.86 9.63
N GLU A 73 -11.91 4.97 8.43
CA GLU A 73 -13.14 5.72 8.17
C GLU A 73 -14.06 4.85 7.31
N GLY A 74 -15.09 4.28 7.92
CA GLY A 74 -15.95 3.29 7.26
C GLY A 74 -15.16 2.06 6.81
N SER A 75 -15.12 1.82 5.49
CA SER A 75 -14.34 0.73 4.88
C SER A 75 -12.98 1.16 4.31
N ALA A 76 -12.58 2.41 4.55
CA ALA A 76 -11.30 2.95 4.11
C ALA A 76 -10.28 2.97 5.24
N VAL A 77 -9.06 2.50 4.96
CA VAL A 77 -7.91 2.54 5.87
C VAL A 77 -6.87 3.48 5.28
N THR A 78 -6.46 4.49 6.05
CA THR A 78 -5.40 5.43 5.67
C THR A 78 -4.17 5.20 6.54
N THR A 79 -3.02 5.00 5.90
CA THR A 79 -1.71 4.80 6.53
C THR A 79 -0.75 5.90 6.09
N GLU A 80 0.18 6.29 6.97
CA GLU A 80 1.29 7.16 6.59
C GLU A 80 2.59 6.33 6.57
N LEU A 81 3.22 6.25 5.40
CA LEU A 81 4.44 5.47 5.19
C LEU A 81 5.62 6.40 4.96
N SER A 82 6.67 6.24 5.77
CA SER A 82 7.93 6.96 5.57
C SER A 82 8.79 6.23 4.53
N PHE A 83 9.19 6.94 3.48
CA PHE A 83 9.95 6.39 2.36
C PHE A 83 11.32 7.05 2.26
N GLY A 84 12.23 6.68 3.18
CA GLY A 84 13.62 7.16 3.21
C GLY A 84 13.77 8.66 3.47
N GLY A 85 14.34 9.02 4.63
CA GLY A 85 14.43 10.41 5.07
C GLY A 85 13.05 11.00 5.40
N ASP A 86 12.83 12.27 5.07
CA ASP A 86 11.63 13.03 5.49
C ASP A 86 10.42 12.87 4.55
N LYS A 87 10.48 11.96 3.59
CA LYS A 87 9.40 11.75 2.62
C LYS A 87 8.31 10.87 3.21
N LYS A 88 7.10 11.41 3.32
CA LYS A 88 5.90 10.72 3.80
C LYS A 88 4.90 10.53 2.66
N ILE A 89 4.44 9.31 2.49
CA ILE A 89 3.40 8.94 1.54
C ILE A 89 2.16 8.58 2.35
N GLN A 90 1.06 9.28 2.10
CA GLN A 90 -0.23 8.87 2.63
C GLN A 90 -0.83 7.85 1.67
N THR A 91 -1.23 6.69 2.20
CA THR A 91 -1.86 5.62 1.41
C THR A 91 -3.24 5.32 1.99
N THR A 92 -4.28 5.57 1.19
CA THR A 92 -5.66 5.24 1.52
C THR A 92 -6.10 4.03 0.71
N ASN A 93 -6.61 3.02 1.39
CA ASN A 93 -7.05 1.77 0.79
C ASN A 93 -8.51 1.53 1.11
N LYS A 94 -9.31 1.19 0.10
CA LYS A 94 -10.73 0.86 0.25
C LYS A 94 -10.99 -0.52 -0.32
N ILE A 95 -11.58 -1.40 0.49
CA ILE A 95 -11.95 -2.75 0.06
C ILE A 95 -13.41 -2.79 -0.38
N THR A 96 -13.67 -3.33 -1.57
CA THR A 96 -15.02 -3.54 -2.09
C THR A 96 -15.09 -4.88 -2.82
N GLY A 97 -15.89 -5.82 -2.31
CA GLY A 97 -16.07 -7.14 -2.97
C GLY A 97 -14.79 -7.98 -3.07
N GLY A 98 -13.84 -7.80 -2.15
CA GLY A 98 -12.53 -8.47 -2.15
C GLY A 98 -11.44 -7.76 -2.96
N ASN A 99 -11.80 -6.81 -3.82
CA ASN A 99 -10.85 -5.96 -4.52
C ASN A 99 -10.45 -4.75 -3.66
N MET A 100 -9.30 -4.15 -3.96
CA MET A 100 -8.81 -2.95 -3.29
C MET A 100 -8.62 -1.80 -4.27
N THR A 101 -9.16 -0.64 -3.93
CA THR A 101 -8.73 0.64 -4.50
C THR A 101 -7.68 1.24 -3.57
N ASN A 102 -6.49 1.50 -4.09
CA ASN A 102 -5.35 2.08 -3.39
C ASN A 102 -5.08 3.48 -3.96
N VAL A 103 -5.11 4.50 -3.11
CA VAL A 103 -4.76 5.87 -3.46
C VAL A 103 -3.52 6.26 -2.67
N GLN A 104 -2.44 6.57 -3.37
CA GLN A 104 -1.21 7.10 -2.75
C GLN A 104 -1.09 8.58 -3.05
N THR A 105 -0.76 9.36 -2.03
CA THR A 105 -0.61 10.82 -2.12
C THR A 105 0.74 11.24 -1.56
N PHE A 106 1.45 12.08 -2.32
CA PHE A 106 2.71 12.70 -1.95
C PHE A 106 2.65 14.19 -2.32
N GLY A 107 2.56 15.06 -1.31
CA GLY A 107 2.25 16.48 -1.52
C GLY A 107 0.90 16.64 -2.22
N GLU A 108 0.89 17.35 -3.35
CA GLU A 108 -0.32 17.59 -4.16
C GLU A 108 -0.57 16.52 -5.24
N VAL A 109 0.32 15.52 -5.37
CA VAL A 109 0.23 14.51 -6.42
C VAL A 109 -0.34 13.22 -5.85
N SER A 110 -1.41 12.72 -6.45
CA SER A 110 -1.99 11.41 -6.16
C SER A 110 -1.88 10.43 -7.32
N VAL A 111 -1.86 9.15 -7.00
CA VAL A 111 -2.04 8.05 -7.94
C VAL A 111 -3.03 7.05 -7.36
N GLU A 112 -3.99 6.65 -8.17
CA GLU A 112 -4.92 5.58 -7.86
C GLU A 112 -4.50 4.30 -8.59
N SER A 113 -4.59 3.18 -7.89
CA SER A 113 -4.34 1.83 -8.40
C SER A 113 -5.44 0.90 -7.91
N GLU A 114 -5.83 -0.07 -8.74
CA GLU A 114 -6.79 -1.10 -8.38
C GLU A 114 -6.09 -2.46 -8.31
N PHE A 115 -6.33 -3.20 -7.23
CA PHE A 115 -5.82 -4.54 -7.04
C PHE A 115 -6.98 -5.53 -7.00
N GLN A 116 -6.86 -6.57 -7.83
CA GLN A 116 -7.79 -7.68 -7.83
C GLN A 116 -7.55 -8.56 -6.60
N LYS A 117 -8.61 -9.23 -6.14
CA LYS A 117 -8.48 -10.25 -5.11
C LYS A 117 -7.51 -11.38 -5.54
N CYS A 118 -6.85 -12.02 -4.59
CA CYS A 118 -6.11 -13.26 -4.87
C CYS A 118 -7.08 -14.36 -5.34
N ASP A 119 -6.61 -15.26 -6.21
CA ASP A 119 -7.41 -16.38 -6.74
C ASP A 119 -7.50 -17.54 -5.74
#